data_AF-A0A927IFQ4-F1
#
_entry.id   AF-A0A927IFQ4-F1
#
_cell.length_a   1.000
_cell.length_b   1.000
_cell.length_c   1.000
_cell.angle_alpha   90.00
_cell.angle_beta   90.00
_cell.angle_gamma   90.00
#
_symmetry.space_group_name_H-M   'P 1'
#
loop_
_entity.id
_entity.type
_entity.pdbx_description
1 polymer ?
#
loop_
_entity_poly.entity_id
_entity_poly.type
_entity_poly.pdbx_seq_one_letter_code
_entity_poly.pdbx_strand_id
1 'polypeptide(L)'
;MVSSNAKVSGSRPLGGRMAAVKDMAGYLRALFEVEREFVSTATTLVYRVGDIELKYLLCQHVWEAAGHARFIRERGRELSGFGKGEAVRAEIRQIFEEAISPSDAMQALAGFYKVLKPALLAAYERYLEETNHLADWPSSKLVEEFIADEKRHGQEIEPFLEGVDCGEWEERLAACLRAIGGWLLSGTREPLPEGFVWSVSKKPYQHPATCNRGKYPVCSSVFGHDPEQDPIVRDWLEDPKTDARVVRLMIYVWLMMELDAVDYLATVFYDTRDAPFDLHFDLARHLWDESRHSQFGFRQLPKLGVDLSKLEHSLDLYNILVQMSPAERYAMMTMEFEAGSFPTKAKIMDRVRELNDFEADTLLAFDRNDEQGHVRYGHRWLPEIMKLFGETRPVPEFVEATRIRFEKLAAAFGGKTPHSLSPQERITGSDLLALAKAES
;
A
#
# COMPACT_ATOMS: atom_id res chain seq x y z
N MET A 1 -45.03 -64.75 20.89
CA MET A 1 -44.70 -63.45 21.53
C MET A 1 -43.18 -63.45 21.66
N VAL A 2 -42.36 -62.98 20.70
CA VAL A 2 -42.22 -61.66 20.07
C VAL A 2 -42.14 -60.52 21.09
N SER A 3 -40.93 -59.98 21.26
CA SER A 3 -40.51 -58.56 21.10
C SER A 3 -39.25 -58.33 21.96
N SER A 4 -38.03 -58.30 21.41
CA SER A 4 -37.38 -57.28 20.55
C SER A 4 -36.66 -56.17 21.34
N ASN A 5 -35.33 -56.18 21.18
CA ASN A 5 -34.38 -55.07 21.21
C ASN A 5 -34.95 -53.64 21.29
N ALA A 6 -34.34 -52.84 22.17
CA ALA A 6 -34.10 -51.42 21.92
C ALA A 6 -32.73 -51.02 22.46
N LYS A 7 -31.72 -51.03 21.57
CA LYS A 7 -30.51 -50.21 21.70
C LYS A 7 -30.96 -48.76 21.49
N VAL A 8 -30.75 -47.89 22.48
CA VAL A 8 -30.77 -46.45 22.24
C VAL A 8 -29.37 -46.03 21.80
N SER A 9 -29.27 -45.78 20.50
CA SER A 9 -28.19 -45.10 19.81
C SER A 9 -28.13 -43.62 20.18
N GLY A 10 -26.92 -43.09 20.34
CA GLY A 10 -26.74 -41.64 20.41
C GLY A 10 -25.36 -41.15 20.83
N SER A 11 -24.28 -41.91 20.59
CA SER A 11 -22.93 -41.33 20.68
C SER A 11 -22.72 -40.42 19.47
N ARG A 12 -22.73 -39.10 19.67
CA ARG A 12 -22.00 -38.18 18.79
C ARG A 12 -20.52 -38.62 18.80
N PRO A 13 -19.85 -38.79 17.66
CA PRO A 13 -18.41 -38.92 17.67
C PRO A 13 -17.83 -37.53 17.99
N LEU A 14 -17.49 -37.32 19.25
CA LEU A 14 -16.48 -36.34 19.67
C LEU A 14 -15.14 -36.87 19.20
N GLY A 15 -14.78 -36.55 17.97
CA GLY A 15 -13.56 -37.05 17.33
C GLY A 15 -13.26 -36.25 16.08
N GLY A 16 -13.17 -34.92 16.23
CA GLY A 16 -12.49 -34.11 15.23
C GLY A 16 -11.06 -34.65 15.09
N ARG A 17 -10.68 -35.03 13.86
CA ARG A 17 -9.32 -35.44 13.53
C ARG A 17 -8.39 -34.31 14.00
N MET A 18 -7.62 -34.54 15.06
CA MET A 18 -6.51 -33.64 15.38
C MET A 18 -5.57 -33.64 14.18
N ALA A 19 -5.43 -32.50 13.51
CA ALA A 19 -4.45 -32.37 12.44
C ALA A 19 -3.04 -32.55 13.01
N ALA A 20 -2.15 -33.22 12.27
CA ALA A 20 -0.78 -33.38 12.74
C ALA A 20 -0.09 -32.00 12.73
N VAL A 21 0.91 -31.78 13.61
CA VAL A 21 1.70 -30.54 13.64
C VAL A 21 2.26 -30.17 12.26
N LYS A 22 2.61 -31.18 11.46
CA LYS A 22 3.09 -31.02 10.08
C LYS A 22 2.02 -30.41 9.15
N ASP A 23 0.76 -30.77 9.34
CA ASP A 23 -0.36 -30.25 8.55
C ASP A 23 -0.61 -28.77 8.88
N MET A 24 -0.55 -28.40 10.17
CA MET A 24 -0.69 -27.00 10.62
C MET A 24 0.48 -26.13 10.15
N ALA A 25 1.71 -26.65 10.18
CA ALA A 25 2.86 -25.95 9.62
C ALA A 25 2.72 -25.74 8.10
N GLY A 26 2.10 -26.68 7.40
CA GLY A 26 1.75 -26.56 5.98
C GLY A 26 0.70 -25.48 5.72
N TYR A 27 -0.31 -25.36 6.59
CA TYR A 27 -1.32 -24.29 6.52
C TYR A 27 -0.72 -22.91 6.77
N LEU A 28 0.04 -22.74 7.86
CA LEU A 28 0.76 -21.48 8.13
C LEU A 28 1.67 -21.12 6.96
N ARG A 29 2.32 -22.11 6.34
CA ARG A 29 3.14 -21.87 5.15
C ARG A 29 2.32 -21.31 4.00
N ALA A 30 1.16 -21.88 3.72
CA ALA A 30 0.29 -21.39 2.66
C ALA A 30 -0.26 -19.99 2.97
N LEU A 31 -0.68 -19.73 4.21
CA LEU A 31 -1.16 -18.41 4.66
C LEU A 31 -0.07 -17.34 4.52
N PHE A 32 1.18 -17.63 4.93
CA PHE A 32 2.30 -16.72 4.72
C PHE A 32 2.53 -16.37 3.24
N GLU A 33 2.45 -17.38 2.36
CA GLU A 33 2.63 -17.18 0.93
C GLU A 33 1.50 -16.30 0.34
N VAL A 34 0.26 -16.49 0.78
CA VAL A 34 -0.90 -15.69 0.35
C VAL A 34 -0.77 -14.24 0.84
N GLU A 35 -0.48 -14.03 2.12
CA GLU A 35 -0.31 -12.67 2.68
C GLU A 35 0.86 -11.94 2.02
N ARG A 36 1.99 -12.63 1.80
CA ARG A 36 3.13 -12.07 1.08
C ARG A 36 2.75 -11.63 -0.33
N GLU A 37 2.02 -12.45 -1.08
CA GLU A 37 1.59 -12.06 -2.43
C GLU A 37 0.53 -10.96 -2.41
N PHE A 38 -0.35 -10.92 -1.40
CA PHE A 38 -1.25 -9.79 -1.20
C PHE A 38 -0.46 -8.49 -1.01
N VAL A 39 0.52 -8.46 -0.10
CA VAL A 39 1.39 -7.29 0.12
C VAL A 39 2.08 -6.84 -1.18
N SER A 40 2.60 -7.77 -1.98
CA SER A 40 3.32 -7.41 -3.21
C SER A 40 2.43 -6.97 -4.37
N THR A 41 1.16 -7.38 -4.41
CA THR A 41 0.29 -7.16 -5.58
C THR A 41 -0.86 -6.20 -5.31
N ALA A 42 -1.40 -6.13 -4.08
CA ALA A 42 -2.45 -5.20 -3.71
C ALA A 42 -1.97 -3.74 -3.80
N THR A 43 -0.68 -3.48 -3.57
CA THR A 43 -0.07 -2.15 -3.78
C THR A 43 -0.21 -1.65 -5.22
N THR A 44 -0.38 -2.55 -6.19
CA THR A 44 -0.64 -2.13 -7.58
C THR A 44 -1.95 -1.35 -7.73
N LEU A 45 -2.93 -1.59 -6.85
CA LEU A 45 -4.20 -0.87 -6.85
C LEU A 45 -4.01 0.60 -6.46
N VAL A 46 -3.05 0.91 -5.59
CA VAL A 46 -2.86 2.25 -4.99
C VAL A 46 -2.77 3.33 -6.07
N TYR A 47 -1.88 3.20 -7.05
CA TYR A 47 -1.75 4.19 -8.12
C TYR A 47 -2.78 4.04 -9.24
N ARG A 48 -3.65 3.03 -9.20
CA ARG A 48 -4.67 2.75 -10.23
C ARG A 48 -6.07 3.22 -9.84
N VAL A 49 -6.43 3.15 -8.57
CA VAL A 49 -7.71 3.66 -8.06
C VAL A 49 -7.66 5.19 -7.98
N GLY A 50 -8.80 5.83 -8.22
CA GLY A 50 -8.88 7.30 -8.26
C GLY A 50 -9.25 7.95 -6.93
N ASP A 51 -9.98 7.25 -6.06
CA ASP A 51 -10.40 7.80 -4.77
C ASP A 51 -9.24 7.82 -3.78
N ILE A 52 -9.02 8.97 -3.13
CA ILE A 52 -7.87 9.20 -2.24
C ILE A 52 -8.03 8.46 -0.91
N GLU A 53 -9.23 8.44 -0.32
CA GLU A 53 -9.46 7.72 0.94
C GLU A 53 -9.32 6.21 0.70
N LEU A 54 -9.75 5.71 -0.47
CA LEU A 54 -9.48 4.33 -0.87
C LEU A 54 -7.97 4.03 -0.99
N LYS A 55 -7.17 4.94 -1.53
CA LYS A 55 -5.70 4.76 -1.57
C LYS A 55 -5.14 4.62 -0.16
N TYR A 56 -5.54 5.49 0.77
CA TYR A 56 -5.10 5.43 2.17
C TYR A 56 -5.50 4.11 2.82
N LEU A 57 -6.74 3.67 2.61
CA LEU A 57 -7.24 2.41 3.16
C LEU A 57 -6.48 1.20 2.61
N LEU A 58 -6.15 1.20 1.31
CA LEU A 58 -5.31 0.16 0.72
C LEU A 58 -3.92 0.12 1.34
N CYS A 59 -3.28 1.27 1.59
CA CYS A 59 -2.00 1.35 2.28
C CYS A 59 -2.07 0.78 3.71
N GLN A 60 -3.15 1.06 4.44
CA GLN A 60 -3.41 0.50 5.76
C GLN A 60 -3.50 -1.03 5.71
N HIS A 61 -4.35 -1.56 4.83
CA HIS A 61 -4.56 -3.00 4.70
C HIS A 61 -3.29 -3.74 4.28
N VAL A 62 -2.44 -3.13 3.43
CA VAL A 62 -1.13 -3.68 3.06
C VAL A 62 -0.20 -3.74 4.28
N TRP A 63 -0.18 -2.71 5.12
CA TRP A 63 0.61 -2.71 6.35
C TRP A 63 0.14 -3.77 7.35
N GLU A 64 -1.17 -3.91 7.54
CA GLU A 64 -1.75 -4.90 8.45
C GLU A 64 -1.48 -6.33 7.95
N ALA A 65 -1.67 -6.59 6.65
CA ALA A 65 -1.31 -7.87 6.00
C ALA A 65 0.20 -8.18 6.10
N ALA A 66 1.08 -7.17 5.98
CA ALA A 66 2.52 -7.37 6.21
C ALA A 66 2.80 -7.76 7.67
N GLY A 67 2.06 -7.18 8.63
CA GLY A 67 2.03 -7.63 10.02
C GLY A 67 1.65 -9.10 10.15
N HIS A 68 0.52 -9.50 9.58
CA HIS A 68 0.05 -10.89 9.60
C HIS A 68 1.10 -11.85 9.02
N ALA A 69 1.61 -11.56 7.82
CA ALA A 69 2.65 -12.35 7.17
C ALA A 69 3.91 -12.50 8.04
N ARG A 70 4.36 -11.43 8.71
CA ARG A 70 5.52 -11.47 9.59
C ARG A 70 5.30 -12.43 10.75
N PHE A 71 4.17 -12.31 11.45
CA PHE A 71 3.84 -13.15 12.59
C PHE A 71 3.69 -14.61 12.19
N ILE A 72 3.00 -14.90 11.08
CA ILE A 72 2.84 -16.26 10.56
C ILE A 72 4.19 -16.87 10.20
N ARG A 73 5.08 -16.09 9.58
CA ARG A 73 6.43 -16.54 9.22
C ARG A 73 7.28 -16.84 10.45
N GLU A 74 7.27 -15.96 11.44
CA GLU A 74 8.03 -16.13 12.68
C GLU A 74 7.53 -17.37 13.43
N ARG A 75 6.22 -17.50 13.63
CA ARG A 75 5.61 -18.67 14.26
C ARG A 75 5.84 -19.96 13.46
N GLY A 76 5.67 -19.89 12.14
CA GLY A 76 5.89 -21.02 11.23
C GLY A 76 7.32 -21.57 11.30
N ARG A 77 8.33 -20.70 11.45
CA ARG A 77 9.73 -21.10 11.60
C ARG A 77 10.02 -21.90 12.87
N GLU A 78 9.16 -21.82 13.88
CA GLU A 78 9.26 -22.64 15.09
C GLU A 78 8.76 -24.09 14.87
N LEU A 79 8.00 -24.33 13.81
CA LEU A 79 7.34 -25.61 13.54
C LEU A 79 8.03 -26.41 12.43
N SER A 80 8.16 -27.72 12.65
CA SER A 80 8.67 -28.63 11.63
C SER A 80 7.69 -28.74 10.46
N GLY A 81 8.12 -28.38 9.25
CA GLY A 81 7.32 -28.50 8.03
C GLY A 81 7.01 -27.18 7.33
N PHE A 82 7.23 -26.03 7.98
CA PHE A 82 7.04 -24.71 7.35
C PHE A 82 8.10 -24.40 6.27
N GLY A 83 9.33 -24.89 6.47
CA GLY A 83 10.46 -24.64 5.59
C GLY A 83 11.28 -23.40 5.98
N LYS A 84 12.43 -23.21 5.32
CA LYS A 84 13.35 -22.09 5.61
C LYS A 84 13.33 -20.97 4.56
N GLY A 85 12.91 -21.30 3.33
CA GLY A 85 12.83 -20.32 2.25
C GLY A 85 11.64 -19.41 2.39
N GLU A 86 11.62 -18.31 1.63
CA GLU A 86 10.51 -17.35 1.65
C GLU A 86 9.76 -17.28 0.31
N ALA A 87 10.17 -18.10 -0.67
CA ALA A 87 9.58 -18.15 -2.01
C ALA A 87 8.11 -18.61 -1.99
N VAL A 88 7.29 -18.01 -2.82
CA VAL A 88 5.86 -18.33 -2.94
C VAL A 88 5.68 -19.42 -4.00
N ARG A 89 4.79 -20.39 -3.76
CA ARG A 89 4.42 -21.38 -4.76
C ARG A 89 3.83 -20.70 -6.01
N ALA A 90 4.23 -21.18 -7.19
CA ALA A 90 3.80 -20.64 -8.48
C ALA A 90 2.27 -20.60 -8.62
N GLU A 91 1.57 -21.62 -8.10
CA GLU A 91 0.11 -21.71 -8.16
C GLU A 91 -0.61 -20.62 -7.35
N ILE A 92 0.00 -20.09 -6.27
CA ILE A 92 -0.54 -18.91 -5.54
C ILE A 92 -0.18 -17.63 -6.27
N ARG A 93 1.10 -17.48 -6.65
CA ARG A 93 1.62 -16.32 -7.38
C ARG A 93 0.81 -16.00 -8.64
N GLN A 94 0.44 -17.04 -9.39
CA GLN A 94 -0.30 -16.93 -10.63
C GLN A 94 -1.73 -16.38 -10.46
N ILE A 95 -2.39 -16.68 -9.33
CA ILE A 95 -3.73 -16.13 -9.03
C ILE A 95 -3.64 -14.64 -8.74
N PHE A 96 -2.63 -14.19 -8.00
CA PHE A 96 -2.42 -12.77 -7.74
C PHE A 96 -1.99 -12.00 -8.99
N GLU A 97 -1.23 -12.62 -9.90
CA GLU A 97 -0.95 -12.04 -11.22
C GLU A 97 -2.20 -11.91 -12.09
N GLU A 98 -3.10 -12.88 -12.02
CA GLU A 98 -4.40 -12.77 -12.66
C GLU A 98 -5.22 -11.63 -12.04
N ALA A 99 -5.25 -11.53 -10.70
CA ALA A 99 -6.04 -10.53 -9.97
C ALA A 99 -5.72 -9.07 -10.36
N ILE A 100 -4.49 -8.78 -10.75
CA ILE A 100 -4.06 -7.43 -11.18
C ILE A 100 -4.23 -7.18 -12.68
N SER A 101 -4.60 -8.20 -13.46
CA SER A 101 -4.69 -8.13 -14.92
C SER A 101 -5.82 -7.31 -15.54
N PRO A 102 -6.98 -7.08 -14.89
CA PRO A 102 -8.00 -6.19 -15.43
C PRO A 102 -7.41 -4.80 -15.69
N SER A 103 -7.82 -4.13 -16.76
CA SER A 103 -7.40 -2.73 -16.98
C SER A 103 -8.13 -1.77 -16.03
N ASP A 104 -9.39 -2.06 -15.73
CA ASP A 104 -10.19 -1.35 -14.74
C ASP A 104 -9.69 -1.68 -13.32
N ALA A 105 -9.30 -0.64 -12.58
CA ALA A 105 -8.82 -0.74 -11.21
C ALA A 105 -9.90 -1.23 -10.24
N MET A 106 -11.17 -0.88 -10.47
CA MET A 106 -12.28 -1.29 -9.60
C MET A 106 -12.64 -2.75 -9.81
N GLN A 107 -12.48 -3.29 -11.02
CA GLN A 107 -12.59 -4.74 -11.26
C GLN A 107 -11.47 -5.51 -10.57
N ALA A 108 -10.22 -5.00 -10.64
CA ALA A 108 -9.11 -5.60 -9.90
C ALA A 108 -9.38 -5.56 -8.38
N LEU A 109 -9.81 -4.41 -7.85
CA LEU A 109 -10.20 -4.25 -6.43
C LEU A 109 -11.28 -5.26 -6.02
N ALA A 110 -12.33 -5.43 -6.82
CA ALA A 110 -13.38 -6.41 -6.60
C ALA A 110 -12.80 -7.84 -6.51
N GLY A 111 -11.84 -8.19 -7.37
CA GLY A 111 -11.14 -9.47 -7.29
C GLY A 111 -10.45 -9.69 -5.94
N PHE A 112 -9.72 -8.70 -5.45
CA PHE A 112 -9.07 -8.79 -4.13
C PHE A 112 -10.07 -8.90 -2.98
N TYR A 113 -11.09 -8.05 -2.93
CA TYR A 113 -11.95 -7.92 -1.74
C TYR A 113 -13.25 -8.71 -1.77
N LYS A 114 -13.74 -9.14 -2.94
CA LYS A 114 -14.90 -10.04 -3.05
C LYS A 114 -14.53 -11.51 -3.21
N VAL A 115 -13.28 -11.81 -3.60
CA VAL A 115 -12.83 -13.19 -3.83
C VAL A 115 -11.62 -13.57 -2.98
N LEU A 116 -10.47 -12.90 -3.16
CA LEU A 116 -9.22 -13.38 -2.57
C LEU A 116 -9.18 -13.23 -1.04
N LYS A 117 -9.55 -12.07 -0.50
CA LYS A 117 -9.60 -11.82 0.95
C LYS A 117 -10.72 -12.62 1.64
N PRO A 118 -11.95 -12.74 1.10
CA PRO A 118 -12.94 -13.66 1.66
C PRO A 118 -12.46 -15.11 1.71
N ALA A 119 -11.73 -15.57 0.69
CA ALA A 119 -11.12 -16.90 0.72
C ALA A 119 -9.99 -17.01 1.77
N LEU A 120 -9.25 -15.93 2.04
CA LEU A 120 -8.21 -15.87 3.06
C LEU A 120 -8.82 -15.88 4.47
N LEU A 121 -9.89 -15.12 4.68
CA LEU A 121 -10.69 -15.18 5.89
C LEU A 121 -11.19 -16.61 6.15
N ALA A 122 -11.77 -17.26 5.15
CA ALA A 122 -12.22 -18.66 5.28
C ALA A 122 -11.06 -19.63 5.58
N ALA A 123 -9.86 -19.35 5.06
CA ALA A 123 -8.66 -20.13 5.37
C ALA A 123 -8.20 -19.94 6.82
N TYR A 124 -8.27 -18.73 7.36
CA TYR A 124 -8.02 -18.46 8.78
C TYR A 124 -9.05 -19.12 9.69
N GLU A 125 -10.34 -19.03 9.37
CA GLU A 125 -11.40 -19.67 10.13
C GLU A 125 -11.22 -21.20 10.15
N ARG A 126 -10.93 -21.80 8.98
CA ARG A 126 -10.62 -23.23 8.89
C ARG A 126 -9.35 -23.63 9.65
N TYR A 127 -8.33 -22.77 9.69
CA TYR A 127 -7.14 -23.02 10.52
C TYR A 127 -7.52 -23.17 11.99
N LEU A 128 -8.36 -22.27 12.51
CA LEU A 128 -8.83 -22.33 13.91
C LEU A 128 -9.68 -23.56 14.20
N GLU A 129 -10.51 -23.98 13.24
CA GLU A 129 -11.34 -25.18 13.39
C GLU A 129 -10.52 -26.48 13.44
N GLU A 130 -9.44 -26.58 12.67
CA GLU A 130 -8.64 -27.79 12.54
C GLU A 130 -7.48 -27.87 13.55
N THR A 131 -6.96 -26.74 14.04
CA THR A 131 -5.85 -26.72 14.99
C THR A 131 -6.28 -27.13 16.41
N ASN A 132 -5.33 -27.62 17.20
CA ASN A 132 -5.58 -27.91 18.61
C ASN A 132 -5.37 -26.64 19.44
N HIS A 133 -6.46 -26.04 19.93
CA HIS A 133 -6.45 -24.79 20.71
C HIS A 133 -5.50 -24.77 21.93
N LEU A 134 -5.22 -25.93 22.55
CA LEU A 134 -4.32 -25.99 23.70
C LEU A 134 -2.85 -26.12 23.27
N ALA A 135 -2.57 -26.98 22.30
CA ALA A 135 -1.20 -27.25 21.86
C ALA A 135 -0.65 -26.13 20.96
N ASP A 136 -1.51 -25.49 20.18
CA ASP A 136 -1.16 -24.43 19.24
C ASP A 136 -1.76 -23.07 19.62
N TRP A 137 -2.00 -22.89 20.93
CA TRP A 137 -2.52 -21.64 21.48
C TRP A 137 -1.83 -20.37 20.95
N PRO A 138 -0.48 -20.32 20.80
CA PRO A 138 0.19 -19.13 20.27
C PRO A 138 -0.26 -18.76 18.85
N SER A 139 -0.47 -19.75 17.96
CA SER A 139 -0.94 -19.48 16.60
C SER A 139 -2.43 -19.14 16.60
N SER A 140 -3.24 -19.87 17.38
CA SER A 140 -4.68 -19.61 17.48
C SER A 140 -4.97 -18.18 17.92
N LYS A 141 -4.24 -17.68 18.94
CA LYS A 141 -4.44 -16.33 19.45
C LYS A 141 -4.18 -15.24 18.40
N LEU A 142 -3.16 -15.43 17.57
CA LEU A 142 -2.82 -14.50 16.48
C LEU A 142 -3.85 -14.56 15.34
N VAL A 143 -4.25 -15.76 14.94
CA VAL A 143 -5.22 -15.94 13.84
C VAL A 143 -6.60 -15.35 14.21
N GLU A 144 -7.01 -15.39 15.47
CA GLU A 144 -8.22 -14.70 15.94
C GLU A 144 -8.17 -13.18 15.66
N GLU A 145 -7.01 -12.55 15.85
CA GLU A 145 -6.81 -11.13 15.57
C GLU A 145 -6.83 -10.86 14.05
N PHE A 146 -6.21 -11.72 13.25
CA PHE A 146 -6.21 -11.59 11.80
C PHE A 146 -7.63 -11.73 11.21
N ILE A 147 -8.46 -12.61 11.77
CA ILE A 147 -9.88 -12.73 11.37
C ILE A 147 -10.65 -11.43 11.61
N ALA A 148 -10.37 -10.74 12.73
CA ALA A 148 -11.01 -9.47 13.03
C ALA A 148 -10.61 -8.39 12.02
N ASP A 149 -9.32 -8.31 11.69
CA ASP A 149 -8.80 -7.40 10.67
C ASP A 149 -9.38 -7.72 9.28
N GLU A 150 -9.39 -8.99 8.85
CA GLU A 150 -9.93 -9.38 7.54
C GLU A 150 -11.42 -9.09 7.38
N LYS A 151 -12.20 -9.22 8.47
CA LYS A 151 -13.62 -8.82 8.48
C LYS A 151 -13.76 -7.30 8.39
N ARG A 152 -12.94 -6.56 9.12
CA ARG A 152 -12.92 -5.09 9.08
C ARG A 152 -12.53 -4.59 7.68
N HIS A 153 -11.49 -5.17 7.07
CA HIS A 153 -11.05 -4.84 5.72
C HIS A 153 -12.17 -4.95 4.68
N GLY A 154 -12.98 -6.01 4.78
CA GLY A 154 -14.15 -6.20 3.91
C GLY A 154 -15.21 -5.11 4.12
N GLN A 155 -15.51 -4.78 5.37
CA GLN A 155 -16.47 -3.73 5.73
C GLN A 155 -16.02 -2.34 5.30
N GLU A 156 -14.75 -2.01 5.45
CA GLU A 156 -14.19 -0.69 5.09
C GLU A 156 -14.15 -0.48 3.57
N ILE A 157 -14.00 -1.56 2.78
CA ILE A 157 -13.95 -1.49 1.31
C ILE A 157 -15.33 -1.57 0.66
N GLU A 158 -16.32 -2.18 1.30
CA GLU A 158 -17.67 -2.37 0.77
C GLU A 158 -18.28 -1.10 0.13
N PRO A 159 -18.20 0.09 0.76
CA PRO A 159 -18.74 1.32 0.16
C PRO A 159 -18.10 1.71 -1.18
N PHE A 160 -16.83 1.35 -1.40
CA PHE A 160 -16.12 1.66 -2.65
C PHE A 160 -16.44 0.67 -3.77
N LEU A 161 -17.05 -0.48 -3.45
CA LEU A 161 -17.43 -1.51 -4.41
C LEU A 161 -18.93 -1.50 -4.74
N GLU A 162 -19.70 -0.56 -4.17
CA GLU A 162 -21.12 -0.40 -4.46
C GLU A 162 -21.32 -0.09 -5.96
N GLY A 163 -22.19 -0.87 -6.62
CA GLY A 163 -22.46 -0.72 -8.05
C GLY A 163 -21.38 -1.27 -9.00
N VAL A 164 -20.28 -1.84 -8.48
CA VAL A 164 -19.25 -2.50 -9.29
C VAL A 164 -19.70 -3.93 -9.62
N ASP A 165 -20.22 -4.13 -10.84
CA ASP A 165 -20.57 -5.46 -11.36
C ASP A 165 -19.32 -6.16 -11.93
N CYS A 166 -18.96 -7.28 -11.31
CA CYS A 166 -17.79 -8.08 -11.66
C CYS A 166 -18.10 -9.58 -11.68
N GLY A 167 -19.36 -10.00 -11.84
CA GLY A 167 -19.74 -11.41 -11.65
C GLY A 167 -18.88 -12.41 -12.43
N GLU A 168 -18.61 -12.16 -13.71
CA GLU A 168 -17.72 -13.01 -14.53
C GLU A 168 -16.27 -13.00 -14.04
N TRP A 169 -15.78 -11.84 -13.60
CA TRP A 169 -14.42 -11.67 -13.10
C TRP A 169 -14.23 -12.34 -11.73
N GLU A 170 -15.21 -12.18 -10.84
CA GLU A 170 -15.26 -12.82 -9.53
C GLU A 170 -15.26 -14.36 -9.68
N GLU A 171 -16.12 -14.89 -10.56
CA GLU A 171 -16.17 -16.32 -10.83
C GLU A 171 -14.88 -16.85 -11.46
N ARG A 172 -14.23 -16.07 -12.33
CA ARG A 172 -12.93 -16.43 -12.90
C ARG A 172 -11.87 -16.65 -11.81
N LEU A 173 -11.73 -15.72 -10.87
CA LEU A 173 -10.78 -15.86 -9.76
C LEU A 173 -11.19 -16.98 -8.79
N ALA A 174 -12.49 -17.15 -8.54
CA ALA A 174 -13.00 -18.25 -7.73
C ALA A 174 -12.67 -19.62 -8.35
N ALA A 175 -12.78 -19.77 -9.68
CA ALA A 175 -12.38 -20.97 -10.38
C ALA A 175 -10.86 -21.24 -10.25
N CYS A 176 -10.03 -20.19 -10.31
CA CYS A 176 -8.60 -20.33 -10.04
C CYS A 176 -8.30 -20.83 -8.61
N LEU A 177 -9.04 -20.33 -7.61
CA LEU A 177 -8.92 -20.79 -6.23
C LEU A 177 -9.33 -22.25 -6.06
N ARG A 178 -10.45 -22.65 -6.64
CA ARG A 178 -10.91 -24.06 -6.62
C ARG A 178 -9.90 -24.97 -7.29
N ALA A 179 -9.19 -24.50 -8.31
CA ALA A 179 -8.15 -25.30 -8.99
C ALA A 179 -6.93 -25.65 -8.13
N ILE A 180 -6.62 -24.82 -7.13
CA ILE A 180 -5.52 -25.10 -6.19
C ILE A 180 -6.00 -25.75 -4.87
N GLY A 181 -7.31 -25.88 -4.69
CA GLY A 181 -7.93 -26.42 -3.46
C GLY A 181 -8.10 -25.36 -2.36
N GLY A 182 -8.24 -24.08 -2.74
CA GLY A 182 -8.28 -22.94 -1.84
C GLY A 182 -6.91 -22.58 -1.25
N TRP A 183 -6.87 -21.54 -0.41
CA TRP A 183 -5.59 -21.00 0.10
C TRP A 183 -4.80 -21.92 1.03
N LEU A 184 -5.45 -22.86 1.71
CA LEU A 184 -4.75 -23.88 2.50
C LEU A 184 -4.20 -25.03 1.64
N LEU A 185 -4.47 -25.03 0.32
CA LEU A 185 -4.09 -26.09 -0.64
C LEU A 185 -4.54 -27.51 -0.26
N SER A 186 -5.57 -27.62 0.58
CA SER A 186 -6.04 -28.89 1.15
C SER A 186 -7.48 -29.22 0.79
N GLY A 187 -8.19 -28.32 0.11
CA GLY A 187 -9.53 -28.58 -0.41
C GLY A 187 -9.51 -29.48 -1.65
N THR A 188 -10.68 -29.96 -2.06
CA THR A 188 -10.85 -30.68 -3.33
C THR A 188 -10.48 -29.76 -4.49
N ARG A 189 -9.55 -30.21 -5.33
CA ARG A 189 -9.13 -29.48 -6.54
C ARG A 189 -10.11 -29.74 -7.68
N GLU A 190 -10.54 -28.67 -8.33
CA GLU A 190 -11.37 -28.71 -9.54
C GLU A 190 -10.53 -28.34 -10.77
N PRO A 191 -10.76 -28.93 -11.96
CA PRO A 191 -10.09 -28.47 -13.16
C PRO A 191 -10.50 -27.03 -13.48
N LEU A 192 -9.56 -26.23 -14.01
CA LEU A 192 -9.91 -24.93 -14.59
C LEU A 192 -10.93 -25.11 -15.74
N PRO A 193 -11.78 -24.11 -16.01
CA PRO A 193 -12.71 -24.14 -17.13
C PRO A 193 -12.04 -24.46 -18.46
N GLU A 194 -12.75 -25.15 -19.36
CA GLU A 194 -12.23 -25.45 -20.69
C GLU A 194 -11.86 -24.17 -21.44
N GLY A 195 -10.68 -24.14 -22.06
CA GLY A 195 -10.17 -22.97 -22.76
C GLY A 195 -9.65 -21.84 -21.86
N PHE A 196 -9.51 -22.07 -20.55
CA PHE A 196 -8.92 -21.08 -19.65
C PHE A 196 -7.49 -20.74 -20.06
N VAL A 197 -7.22 -19.44 -20.29
CA VAL A 197 -5.88 -18.91 -20.55
C VAL A 197 -5.58 -17.82 -19.53
N TRP A 198 -4.45 -17.91 -18.85
CA TRP A 198 -3.98 -16.92 -17.90
C TRP A 198 -3.64 -15.60 -18.60
N SER A 199 -4.10 -14.49 -18.05
CA SER A 199 -3.89 -13.15 -18.63
C SER A 199 -2.41 -12.80 -18.69
N VAL A 200 -1.64 -13.17 -17.65
CA VAL A 200 -0.19 -12.93 -17.61
C VAL A 200 0.58 -13.62 -18.75
N SER A 201 0.10 -14.78 -19.23
CA SER A 201 0.72 -15.47 -20.37
C SER A 201 0.55 -14.74 -21.70
N LYS A 202 -0.45 -13.85 -21.80
CA LYS A 202 -0.68 -13.02 -22.99
C LYS A 202 0.07 -11.70 -22.87
N LYS A 203 0.04 -11.08 -21.68
CA LYS A 203 0.65 -9.78 -21.42
C LYS A 203 1.10 -9.71 -19.95
N PRO A 204 2.41 -9.66 -19.68
CA PRO A 204 2.93 -9.38 -18.35
C PRO A 204 2.41 -8.02 -17.84
N TYR A 205 2.23 -7.91 -16.53
CA TYR A 205 1.83 -6.65 -15.90
C TYR A 205 2.85 -5.55 -16.18
N GLN A 206 2.36 -4.34 -16.40
CA GLN A 206 3.16 -3.12 -16.51
C GLN A 206 2.47 -2.03 -15.71
N HIS A 207 3.26 -1.26 -14.96
CA HIS A 207 2.77 -0.06 -14.29
C HIS A 207 2.17 0.92 -15.32
N PRO A 208 1.04 1.57 -15.02
CA PRO A 208 0.48 2.59 -15.90
C PRO A 208 1.44 3.78 -15.99
N ALA A 209 1.41 4.47 -17.13
CA ALA A 209 2.29 5.61 -17.40
C ALA A 209 2.03 6.83 -16.50
N THR A 210 0.85 6.89 -15.88
CA THR A 210 0.46 7.89 -14.88
C THR A 210 -0.45 7.26 -13.83
N CYS A 211 -0.55 7.88 -12.65
CA CYS A 211 -1.45 7.43 -11.59
C CYS A 211 -2.83 8.06 -11.72
N ASN A 212 -3.84 7.42 -11.11
CA ASN A 212 -5.21 7.90 -11.13
C ASN A 212 -5.49 8.80 -9.92
N ARG A 213 -6.20 9.91 -10.16
CA ARG A 213 -6.67 10.88 -9.15
C ARG A 213 -8.21 11.00 -9.13
N GLY A 214 -8.90 10.19 -9.92
CA GLY A 214 -10.37 10.15 -9.96
C GLY A 214 -10.97 11.51 -10.28
N LYS A 215 -11.72 12.05 -9.32
CA LYS A 215 -12.40 13.36 -9.44
C LYS A 215 -11.51 14.54 -9.05
N TYR A 216 -10.36 14.30 -8.43
CA TYR A 216 -9.51 15.37 -7.92
C TYR A 216 -8.74 16.01 -9.08
N PRO A 217 -8.67 17.34 -9.15
CA PRO A 217 -7.99 18.03 -10.24
C PRO A 217 -6.48 17.80 -10.15
N VAL A 218 -5.80 17.81 -11.29
CA VAL A 218 -4.37 17.46 -11.39
C VAL A 218 -3.57 18.54 -12.10
N CYS A 219 -2.28 18.61 -11.78
CA CYS A 219 -1.30 19.47 -12.43
C CYS A 219 0.08 18.79 -12.43
N SER A 220 1.08 19.43 -13.06
CA SER A 220 2.45 18.93 -13.00
C SER A 220 3.08 19.13 -11.63
N SER A 221 3.03 20.35 -11.09
CA SER A 221 3.60 20.65 -9.77
C SER A 221 2.71 21.64 -9.03
N VAL A 222 2.71 21.55 -7.70
CA VAL A 222 2.12 22.55 -6.80
C VAL A 222 3.18 23.44 -6.14
N PHE A 223 4.45 23.16 -6.39
CA PHE A 223 5.59 23.95 -5.92
C PHE A 223 6.09 24.87 -7.03
N GLY A 224 6.32 26.12 -6.69
CA GLY A 224 6.99 27.08 -7.57
C GLY A 224 7.39 28.36 -6.85
N HIS A 225 7.37 29.49 -7.56
CA HIS A 225 7.85 30.79 -7.08
C HIS A 225 6.86 31.93 -7.32
N ASP A 226 5.80 31.70 -8.09
CA ASP A 226 4.80 32.73 -8.40
C ASP A 226 3.58 32.54 -7.48
N PRO A 227 3.32 33.45 -6.54
CA PRO A 227 2.18 33.34 -5.63
C PRO A 227 0.82 33.40 -6.33
N GLU A 228 0.76 33.87 -7.58
CA GLU A 228 -0.47 33.88 -8.39
C GLU A 228 -0.69 32.57 -9.18
N GLN A 229 0.22 31.61 -9.08
CA GLN A 229 0.14 30.32 -9.78
C GLN A 229 0.32 29.14 -8.84
N ASP A 230 1.27 29.24 -7.91
CA ASP A 230 1.77 28.13 -7.13
C ASP A 230 1.20 28.18 -5.69
N PRO A 231 0.48 27.16 -5.21
CA PRO A 231 0.02 27.13 -3.82
C PRO A 231 1.18 26.98 -2.83
N ILE A 232 2.29 26.32 -3.21
CA ILE A 232 3.50 26.30 -2.40
C ILE A 232 4.55 27.20 -3.06
N VAL A 233 4.68 28.42 -2.51
CA VAL A 233 5.70 29.39 -2.92
C VAL A 233 7.00 29.09 -2.14
N ARG A 234 8.00 28.55 -2.83
CA ARG A 234 9.25 28.05 -2.22
C ARG A 234 9.95 29.10 -1.36
N ASP A 235 10.00 30.33 -1.87
CA ASP A 235 10.68 31.45 -1.19
C ASP A 235 10.01 31.79 0.15
N TRP A 236 8.69 31.56 0.27
CA TRP A 236 7.94 31.87 1.48
C TRP A 236 8.13 30.84 2.60
N LEU A 237 8.48 29.60 2.28
CA LEU A 237 8.72 28.55 3.29
C LEU A 237 9.91 28.87 4.21
N GLU A 238 10.88 29.63 3.70
CA GLU A 238 12.10 29.97 4.43
C GLU A 238 12.22 31.45 4.82
N ASP A 239 11.39 32.34 4.26
CA ASP A 239 11.41 33.76 4.62
C ASP A 239 10.83 33.96 6.04
N PRO A 240 11.63 34.48 7.01
CA PRO A 240 11.15 34.74 8.37
C PRO A 240 10.03 35.79 8.44
N LYS A 241 9.79 36.54 7.37
CA LYS A 241 8.70 37.53 7.29
C LYS A 241 7.38 36.92 6.84
N THR A 242 7.37 35.70 6.30
CA THR A 242 6.13 35.01 5.93
C THR A 242 5.31 34.76 7.20
N ASP A 243 4.03 35.11 7.15
CA ASP A 243 3.09 34.80 8.23
C ASP A 243 3.08 33.29 8.50
N ALA A 244 3.30 32.89 9.75
CA ALA A 244 3.36 31.49 10.15
C ALA A 244 2.07 30.71 9.80
N ARG A 245 0.91 31.37 9.72
CA ARG A 245 -0.36 30.75 9.28
C ARG A 245 -0.32 30.34 7.81
N VAL A 246 0.34 31.13 6.96
CA VAL A 246 0.56 30.77 5.54
C VAL A 246 1.53 29.61 5.43
N VAL A 247 2.59 29.61 6.25
CA VAL A 247 3.53 28.48 6.32
C VAL A 247 2.80 27.20 6.74
N ARG A 248 1.90 27.26 7.73
CA ARG A 248 1.05 26.14 8.14
C ARG A 248 0.16 25.62 6.99
N LEU A 249 -0.46 26.51 6.23
CA LEU A 249 -1.26 26.10 5.06
C LEU A 249 -0.39 25.42 4.00
N MET A 250 0.76 26.02 3.63
CA MET A 250 1.67 25.45 2.63
C MET A 250 2.22 24.08 3.04
N ILE A 251 2.58 23.87 4.32
CA ILE A 251 3.05 22.57 4.77
C ILE A 251 1.94 21.52 4.75
N TYR A 252 0.68 21.88 5.02
CA TYR A 252 -0.42 20.94 4.83
C TYR A 252 -0.68 20.62 3.36
N VAL A 253 -0.50 21.58 2.44
CA VAL A 253 -0.51 21.28 0.99
C VAL A 253 0.64 20.33 0.65
N TRP A 254 1.85 20.58 1.15
CA TRP A 254 3.00 19.69 0.94
C TRP A 254 2.69 18.28 1.45
N LEU A 255 2.32 18.12 2.72
CA LEU A 255 1.97 16.83 3.30
C LEU A 255 0.93 16.11 2.43
N MET A 256 -0.15 16.78 2.01
CA MET A 256 -1.13 16.18 1.10
C MET A 256 -0.50 15.65 -0.20
N MET A 257 0.51 16.32 -0.76
CA MET A 257 1.24 15.90 -1.97
C MET A 257 2.15 14.70 -1.78
N GLU A 258 2.45 14.26 -0.55
CA GLU A 258 3.13 12.98 -0.32
C GLU A 258 2.29 11.79 -0.84
N LEU A 259 1.05 12.01 -1.28
CA LEU A 259 0.32 11.08 -2.13
C LEU A 259 1.09 10.68 -3.42
N ASP A 260 1.90 11.58 -3.99
CA ASP A 260 2.77 11.25 -5.13
C ASP A 260 3.82 10.20 -4.70
N ALA A 261 4.36 10.34 -3.48
CA ALA A 261 5.27 9.38 -2.85
C ALA A 261 4.62 8.02 -2.61
N VAL A 262 3.38 8.01 -2.11
CA VAL A 262 2.55 6.81 -1.96
C VAL A 262 2.42 6.06 -3.30
N ASP A 263 2.10 6.76 -4.39
CA ASP A 263 1.87 6.12 -5.68
C ASP A 263 3.14 5.49 -6.27
N TYR A 264 4.27 6.23 -6.30
CA TYR A 264 5.48 5.68 -6.91
C TYR A 264 6.16 4.64 -6.01
N LEU A 265 6.08 4.76 -4.67
CA LEU A 265 6.62 3.76 -3.75
C LEU A 265 5.89 2.43 -3.92
N ALA A 266 4.56 2.47 -4.06
CA ALA A 266 3.74 1.28 -4.27
C ALA A 266 4.18 0.44 -5.49
N THR A 267 4.80 1.05 -6.51
CA THR A 267 5.35 0.31 -7.68
C THR A 267 6.51 -0.62 -7.31
N VAL A 268 7.32 -0.27 -6.30
CA VAL A 268 8.53 -1.01 -5.92
C VAL A 268 8.21 -2.41 -5.43
N PHE A 269 7.06 -2.61 -4.78
CA PHE A 269 6.64 -3.91 -4.24
C PHE A 269 6.52 -4.98 -5.32
N TYR A 270 5.80 -4.67 -6.41
CA TYR A 270 5.57 -5.63 -7.48
C TYR A 270 6.86 -5.97 -8.22
N ASP A 271 7.68 -4.95 -8.50
CA ASP A 271 8.95 -5.16 -9.21
C ASP A 271 10.01 -5.89 -8.37
N THR A 272 9.85 -5.91 -7.04
CA THR A 272 10.80 -6.57 -6.11
C THR A 272 10.22 -7.82 -5.46
N ARG A 273 9.26 -8.52 -6.07
CA ARG A 273 8.57 -9.71 -5.49
C ARG A 273 9.51 -10.82 -4.98
N ASP A 274 10.70 -10.92 -5.55
CA ASP A 274 11.72 -11.90 -5.17
C ASP A 274 12.70 -11.41 -4.08
N ALA A 275 12.50 -10.20 -3.55
CA ALA A 275 13.24 -9.67 -2.41
C ALA A 275 13.01 -10.48 -1.12
N PRO A 276 13.90 -10.34 -0.10
CA PRO A 276 13.60 -10.83 1.24
C PRO A 276 12.30 -10.22 1.78
N PHE A 277 11.49 -11.00 2.50
CA PHE A 277 10.21 -10.50 3.01
C PHE A 277 10.36 -9.30 3.95
N ASP A 278 11.47 -9.24 4.72
CA ASP A 278 11.72 -8.11 5.64
C ASP A 278 11.82 -6.78 4.91
N LEU A 279 12.26 -6.78 3.64
CA LEU A 279 12.24 -5.60 2.79
C LEU A 279 10.79 -5.15 2.56
N HIS A 280 9.89 -6.06 2.15
CA HIS A 280 8.48 -5.72 1.93
C HIS A 280 7.75 -5.33 3.22
N PHE A 281 8.15 -5.87 4.36
CA PHE A 281 7.61 -5.46 5.66
C PHE A 281 7.97 -4.00 5.98
N ASP A 282 9.25 -3.62 5.84
CA ASP A 282 9.68 -2.25 6.08
C ASP A 282 9.14 -1.29 4.99
N LEU A 283 9.05 -1.72 3.73
CA LEU A 283 8.38 -0.94 2.68
C LEU A 283 6.89 -0.74 2.97
N ALA A 284 6.19 -1.74 3.52
CA ALA A 284 4.79 -1.60 3.89
C ALA A 284 4.62 -0.59 5.02
N ARG A 285 5.57 -0.55 5.97
CA ARG A 285 5.59 0.48 7.00
C ARG A 285 5.78 1.86 6.39
N HIS A 286 6.77 2.00 5.51
CA HIS A 286 7.08 3.24 4.80
C HIS A 286 5.86 3.72 3.99
N LEU A 287 5.25 2.85 3.18
CA LEU A 287 4.07 3.18 2.39
C LEU A 287 2.89 3.65 3.26
N TRP A 288 2.68 3.00 4.41
CA TRP A 288 1.65 3.42 5.36
C TRP A 288 1.95 4.79 5.96
N ASP A 289 3.21 5.06 6.30
CA ASP A 289 3.64 6.32 6.87
C ASP A 289 3.42 7.48 5.90
N GLU A 290 3.89 7.37 4.65
CA GLU A 290 3.62 8.37 3.58
C GLU A 290 2.12 8.60 3.38
N SER A 291 1.32 7.53 3.43
CA SER A 291 -0.13 7.66 3.28
C SER A 291 -0.76 8.39 4.46
N ARG A 292 -0.24 8.23 5.68
CA ARG A 292 -0.69 8.98 6.86
C ARG A 292 -0.26 10.43 6.80
N HIS A 293 0.96 10.70 6.35
CA HIS A 293 1.45 12.05 6.18
C HIS A 293 0.59 12.82 5.16
N SER A 294 0.24 12.18 4.05
CA SER A 294 -0.75 12.71 3.11
C SER A 294 -2.13 12.95 3.72
N GLN A 295 -2.61 12.04 4.58
CA GLN A 295 -3.86 12.23 5.33
C GLN A 295 -3.81 13.45 6.27
N PHE A 296 -2.64 13.84 6.80
CA PHE A 296 -2.51 15.03 7.63
C PHE A 296 -2.91 16.27 6.83
N GLY A 297 -2.34 16.45 5.64
CA GLY A 297 -2.73 17.54 4.75
C GLY A 297 -4.19 17.47 4.34
N PHE A 298 -4.61 16.31 3.80
CA PHE A 298 -5.94 16.08 3.26
C PHE A 298 -7.06 16.38 4.28
N ARG A 299 -6.85 16.07 5.57
CA ARG A 299 -7.86 16.26 6.62
C ARG A 299 -7.79 17.62 7.32
N GLN A 300 -6.63 18.28 7.34
CA GLN A 300 -6.49 19.58 8.01
C GLN A 300 -6.85 20.76 7.11
N LEU A 301 -6.53 20.70 5.81
CA LEU A 301 -6.80 21.78 4.85
C LEU A 301 -8.26 22.24 4.84
N PRO A 302 -9.29 21.36 4.80
CA PRO A 302 -10.69 21.80 4.84
C PRO A 302 -11.08 22.53 6.14
N LYS A 303 -10.50 22.13 7.29
CA LYS A 303 -10.75 22.79 8.58
C LYS A 303 -10.24 24.23 8.60
N LEU A 304 -9.25 24.54 7.75
CA LEU A 304 -8.67 25.86 7.56
C LEU A 304 -9.28 26.61 6.36
N GLY A 305 -10.40 26.12 5.83
CA GLY A 305 -11.16 26.80 4.76
C GLY A 305 -10.65 26.55 3.34
N VAL A 306 -9.71 25.61 3.14
CA VAL A 306 -9.24 25.24 1.80
C VAL A 306 -10.21 24.27 1.14
N ASP A 307 -10.67 24.64 -0.06
CA ASP A 307 -11.53 23.80 -0.89
C ASP A 307 -10.68 22.83 -1.73
N LEU A 308 -10.69 21.55 -1.36
CA LEU A 308 -9.91 20.51 -2.04
C LEU A 308 -10.38 20.24 -3.49
N SER A 309 -11.58 20.68 -3.88
CA SER A 309 -12.00 20.60 -5.28
C SER A 309 -11.29 21.61 -6.18
N LYS A 310 -10.57 22.57 -5.58
CA LYS A 310 -9.81 23.63 -6.26
C LYS A 310 -8.30 23.50 -6.09
N LEU A 311 -7.85 22.60 -5.21
CA LEU A 311 -6.44 22.34 -4.98
C LEU A 311 -6.00 21.17 -5.86
N GLU A 312 -5.13 21.44 -6.82
CA GLU A 312 -4.66 20.43 -7.77
C GLU A 312 -3.62 19.49 -7.15
N HIS A 313 -3.63 18.24 -7.60
CA HIS A 313 -2.67 17.22 -7.18
C HIS A 313 -1.55 17.07 -8.20
N SER A 314 -0.31 17.09 -7.71
CA SER A 314 0.87 16.78 -8.52
C SER A 314 0.82 15.34 -9.05
N LEU A 315 1.24 15.19 -10.31
CA LEU A 315 1.57 13.90 -10.93
C LEU A 315 3.00 13.85 -11.49
N ASP A 316 3.83 14.90 -11.31
CA ASP A 316 5.15 14.95 -11.93
C ASP A 316 6.05 13.80 -11.46
N LEU A 317 6.15 13.58 -10.15
CA LEU A 317 7.13 12.62 -9.63
C LEU A 317 6.77 11.22 -10.09
N TYR A 318 5.51 10.80 -10.01
CA TYR A 318 5.10 9.51 -10.57
C TYR A 318 5.46 9.38 -12.06
N ASN A 319 5.10 10.37 -12.88
CA ASN A 319 5.33 10.33 -14.34
C ASN A 319 6.82 10.23 -14.71
N ILE A 320 7.71 10.83 -13.90
CA ILE A 320 9.16 10.77 -14.07
C ILE A 320 9.71 9.45 -13.53
N LEU A 321 9.41 9.12 -12.27
CA LEU A 321 10.02 8.01 -11.54
C LEU A 321 9.60 6.67 -12.10
N VAL A 322 8.39 6.52 -12.63
CA VAL A 322 7.96 5.24 -13.24
C VAL A 322 8.83 4.82 -14.44
N GLN A 323 9.59 5.75 -15.04
CA GLN A 323 10.58 5.49 -16.10
C GLN A 323 11.95 4.99 -15.59
N MET A 324 12.13 4.96 -14.27
CA MET A 324 13.35 4.55 -13.59
C MET A 324 13.21 3.12 -13.05
N SER A 325 14.35 2.44 -12.87
CA SER A 325 14.36 1.12 -12.25
C SER A 325 13.91 1.20 -10.78
N PRO A 326 13.47 0.07 -10.16
CA PRO A 326 13.04 0.06 -8.76
C PRO A 326 14.11 0.57 -7.78
N ALA A 327 15.39 0.23 -8.03
CA ALA A 327 16.50 0.72 -7.23
C ALA A 327 16.67 2.24 -7.34
N GLU A 328 16.55 2.79 -8.56
CA GLU A 328 16.64 4.23 -8.82
C GLU A 328 15.46 4.99 -8.18
N ARG A 329 14.22 4.48 -8.30
CA ARG A 329 13.04 5.07 -7.65
C ARG A 329 13.19 5.14 -6.13
N TYR A 330 13.61 4.03 -5.52
CA TYR A 330 13.77 3.95 -4.08
C TYR A 330 14.96 4.80 -3.57
N ALA A 331 16.02 4.94 -4.37
CA ALA A 331 17.11 5.86 -4.09
C ALA A 331 16.65 7.32 -4.11
N MET A 332 15.90 7.75 -5.14
CA MET A 332 15.36 9.13 -5.20
C MET A 332 14.47 9.44 -4.00
N MET A 333 13.60 8.50 -3.62
CA MET A 333 12.75 8.67 -2.45
C MET A 333 13.57 8.87 -1.16
N THR A 334 14.38 7.88 -0.81
CA THR A 334 14.99 7.81 0.53
C THR A 334 16.27 8.62 0.68
N MET A 335 17.08 8.73 -0.39
CA MET A 335 18.41 9.35 -0.32
C MET A 335 18.41 10.81 -0.78
N GLU A 336 17.42 11.23 -1.57
CA GLU A 336 17.35 12.58 -2.12
C GLU A 336 16.17 13.37 -1.55
N PHE A 337 14.94 12.89 -1.73
CA PHE A 337 13.75 13.67 -1.36
C PHE A 337 13.56 13.76 0.16
N GLU A 338 13.51 12.62 0.86
CA GLU A 338 13.29 12.59 2.31
C GLU A 338 14.48 13.21 3.05
N ALA A 339 15.69 12.73 2.74
CA ALA A 339 16.93 13.25 3.33
C ALA A 339 17.13 14.75 3.07
N GLY A 340 16.78 15.21 1.87
CA GLY A 340 16.86 16.62 1.47
C GLY A 340 15.79 17.51 2.10
N SER A 341 14.67 16.96 2.54
CA SER A 341 13.55 17.73 3.10
C SER A 341 13.81 18.21 4.53
N PHE A 342 14.66 17.53 5.31
CA PHE A 342 14.83 17.77 6.75
C PHE A 342 15.17 19.23 7.13
N PRO A 343 16.09 19.94 6.44
CA PRO A 343 16.44 21.31 6.81
C PRO A 343 15.25 22.27 6.68
N THR A 344 14.47 22.13 5.62
CA THR A 344 13.29 22.98 5.37
C THR A 344 12.14 22.62 6.30
N LYS A 345 11.83 21.32 6.49
CA LYS A 345 10.82 20.86 7.48
C LYS A 345 11.16 21.36 8.89
N ALA A 346 12.44 21.38 9.29
CA ALA A 346 12.84 21.92 10.60
C ALA A 346 12.52 23.42 10.77
N LYS A 347 12.81 24.26 9.77
CA LYS A 347 12.44 25.69 9.80
C LYS A 347 10.92 25.87 9.88
N ILE A 348 10.18 25.11 9.09
CA ILE A 348 8.71 25.14 9.06
C ILE A 348 8.12 24.81 10.44
N MET A 349 8.63 23.77 11.11
CA MET A 349 8.18 23.41 12.46
C MET A 349 8.38 24.56 13.46
N ASP A 350 9.49 25.28 13.39
CA ASP A 350 9.72 26.45 14.25
C ASP A 350 8.69 27.55 13.98
N ARG A 351 8.34 27.79 12.71
CA ARG A 351 7.27 28.74 12.35
C ARG A 351 5.91 28.31 12.87
N VAL A 352 5.54 27.03 12.74
CA VAL A 352 4.26 26.50 13.23
C VAL A 352 4.11 26.67 14.74
N ARG A 353 5.20 26.50 15.50
CA ARG A 353 5.20 26.68 16.97
C ARG A 353 4.87 28.11 17.41
N GLU A 354 5.14 29.11 16.58
CA GLU A 354 4.76 30.50 16.86
C GLU A 354 3.25 30.69 16.98
N LEU A 355 2.47 29.80 16.34
CA LEU A 355 1.01 29.82 16.39
C LEU A 355 0.42 29.19 17.66
N ASN A 356 1.23 28.48 18.45
CA ASN A 356 0.76 27.57 19.52
C ASN A 356 -0.25 26.52 18.99
N ASP A 357 -0.08 26.11 17.73
CA ASP A 357 -0.88 25.07 17.11
C ASP A 357 -0.30 23.69 17.47
N PHE A 358 -0.75 23.16 18.61
CA PHE A 358 -0.27 21.87 19.12
C PHE A 358 -0.62 20.69 18.22
N GLU A 359 -1.72 20.77 17.47
CA GLU A 359 -2.11 19.71 16.52
C GLU A 359 -1.11 19.69 15.36
N ALA A 360 -0.83 20.85 14.75
CA ALA A 360 0.13 20.96 13.66
C ALA A 360 1.55 20.55 14.08
N ASP A 361 2.05 21.01 15.23
CA ASP A 361 3.38 20.62 15.73
C ASP A 361 3.46 19.11 15.99
N THR A 362 2.40 18.50 16.53
CA THR A 362 2.35 17.04 16.77
C THR A 362 2.43 16.27 15.46
N LEU A 363 1.61 16.63 14.46
CA LEU A 363 1.58 15.94 13.17
C LEU A 363 2.94 16.01 12.46
N LEU A 364 3.57 17.19 12.45
CA LEU A 364 4.90 17.39 11.85
C LEU A 364 6.01 16.67 12.62
N ALA A 365 5.88 16.55 13.94
CA ALA A 365 6.84 15.80 14.74
C ALA A 365 6.80 14.29 14.44
N PHE A 366 5.61 13.72 14.22
CA PHE A 366 5.46 12.33 13.78
C PHE A 366 6.01 12.13 12.37
N ASP A 367 5.63 12.98 11.43
CA ASP A 367 6.17 13.01 10.06
C ASP A 367 7.70 12.97 10.07
N ARG A 368 8.33 13.96 10.70
CA ARG A 368 9.81 14.05 10.78
C ARG A 368 10.47 12.83 11.46
N ASN A 369 9.78 12.16 12.39
CA ASN A 369 10.31 10.96 13.03
C ASN A 369 10.23 9.74 12.10
N ASP A 370 9.12 9.59 11.40
CA ASP A 370 8.91 8.53 10.41
C ASP A 370 9.93 8.68 9.26
N GLU A 371 10.16 9.89 8.77
CA GLU A 371 11.13 10.22 7.72
C GLU A 371 12.58 9.82 8.07
N GLN A 372 12.97 9.94 9.34
CA GLN A 372 14.27 9.43 9.80
C GLN A 372 14.32 7.89 9.73
N GLY A 373 13.19 7.22 9.94
CA GLY A 373 13.04 5.80 9.73
C GLY A 373 13.17 5.44 8.25
N HIS A 374 12.55 6.21 7.37
CA HIS A 374 12.57 6.00 5.92
C HIS A 374 13.99 6.07 5.34
N VAL A 375 14.78 7.06 5.73
CA VAL A 375 16.22 7.13 5.34
C VAL A 375 17.01 5.92 5.86
N ARG A 376 16.72 5.42 7.07
CA ARG A 376 17.35 4.19 7.58
C ARG A 376 16.93 2.96 6.76
N TYR A 377 15.68 2.87 6.34
CA TYR A 377 15.21 1.84 5.42
C TYR A 377 15.92 1.94 4.07
N GLY A 378 16.11 3.16 3.55
CA GLY A 378 16.92 3.42 2.37
C GLY A 378 18.31 2.81 2.51
N HIS A 379 19.04 3.13 3.59
CA HIS A 379 20.38 2.61 3.82
C HIS A 379 20.42 1.09 3.96
N ARG A 380 19.38 0.50 4.55
CA ARG A 380 19.31 -0.96 4.74
C ARG A 380 18.99 -1.70 3.45
N TRP A 381 18.01 -1.22 2.69
CA TRP A 381 17.37 -1.99 1.62
C TRP A 381 17.81 -1.60 0.22
N LEU A 382 18.24 -0.35 -0.02
CA LEU A 382 18.72 0.05 -1.35
C LEU A 382 19.85 -0.87 -1.88
N PRO A 383 20.86 -1.29 -1.09
CA PRO A 383 21.88 -2.22 -1.57
C PRO A 383 21.31 -3.60 -1.97
N GLU A 384 20.29 -4.08 -1.26
CA GLU A 384 19.64 -5.35 -1.57
C GLU A 384 18.81 -5.24 -2.86
N ILE A 385 18.09 -4.13 -3.06
CA ILE A 385 17.36 -3.87 -4.31
C ILE A 385 18.35 -3.74 -5.48
N MET A 386 19.42 -2.95 -5.33
CA MET A 386 20.50 -2.84 -6.33
C MET A 386 21.01 -4.23 -6.75
N LYS A 387 21.30 -5.09 -5.78
CA LYS A 387 21.78 -6.47 -6.03
C LYS A 387 20.75 -7.32 -6.79
N LEU A 388 19.46 -7.21 -6.49
CA LEU A 388 18.40 -7.93 -7.22
C LEU A 388 18.40 -7.58 -8.72
N PHE A 389 18.76 -6.34 -9.07
CA PHE A 389 18.84 -5.87 -10.45
C PHE A 389 20.25 -5.86 -11.03
N GLY A 390 21.20 -6.58 -10.40
CA GLY A 390 22.57 -6.74 -10.91
C GLY A 390 23.42 -5.48 -10.88
N GLU A 391 23.03 -4.47 -10.11
CA GLU A 391 23.82 -3.26 -9.90
C GLU A 391 25.01 -3.54 -8.98
N THR A 392 26.20 -3.07 -9.39
CA THR A 392 27.48 -3.39 -8.73
C THR A 392 28.26 -2.16 -8.27
N ARG A 393 27.83 -0.96 -8.65
CA ARG A 393 28.44 0.30 -8.20
C ARG A 393 28.32 0.46 -6.68
N PRO A 394 29.26 1.15 -6.03
CA PRO A 394 29.07 1.61 -4.66
C PRO A 394 27.79 2.45 -4.54
N VAL A 395 27.05 2.30 -3.44
CA VAL A 395 25.78 3.01 -3.20
C VAL A 395 25.89 4.53 -3.44
N PRO A 396 26.91 5.25 -2.94
CA PRO A 396 27.01 6.70 -3.19
C PRO A 396 27.18 7.06 -4.67
N GLU A 397 27.92 6.24 -5.43
CA GLU A 397 28.08 6.45 -6.88
C GLU A 397 26.78 6.17 -7.63
N PHE A 398 26.04 5.14 -7.20
CA PHE A 398 24.73 4.81 -7.75
C PHE A 398 23.71 5.93 -7.50
N VAL A 399 23.64 6.46 -6.28
CA VAL A 399 22.73 7.55 -5.91
C VAL A 399 23.03 8.81 -6.74
N GLU A 400 24.30 9.20 -6.86
CA GLU A 400 24.68 10.37 -7.67
C GLU A 400 24.35 10.17 -9.16
N ALA A 401 24.61 8.98 -9.71
CA ALA A 401 24.22 8.67 -11.09
C ALA A 401 22.69 8.67 -11.27
N THR A 402 21.95 8.24 -10.25
CA THR A 402 20.48 8.24 -10.21
C THR A 402 19.95 9.67 -10.25
N ARG A 403 20.53 10.58 -9.46
CA ARG A 403 20.19 12.01 -9.44
C ARG A 403 20.36 12.66 -10.82
N ILE A 404 21.49 12.41 -11.49
CA ILE A 404 21.74 12.89 -12.86
C ILE A 404 20.72 12.32 -13.86
N ARG A 405 20.34 11.05 -13.71
CA ARG A 405 19.32 10.43 -14.58
C ARG A 405 17.95 11.03 -14.31
N PHE A 406 17.59 11.26 -13.05
CA PHE A 406 16.34 11.91 -12.66
C PHE A 406 16.22 13.28 -13.33
N GLU A 407 17.25 14.13 -13.29
CA GLU A 407 17.24 15.44 -13.95
C GLU A 407 16.96 15.34 -15.46
N LYS A 408 17.56 14.37 -16.14
CA LYS A 408 17.31 14.12 -17.58
C LYS A 408 15.88 13.68 -17.85
N LEU A 409 15.33 12.81 -16.99
CA LEU A 409 13.96 12.33 -17.11
C LEU A 409 12.95 13.42 -16.73
N ALA A 410 13.25 14.27 -15.74
CA ALA A 410 12.44 15.42 -15.39
C ALA A 410 12.32 16.38 -16.58
N ALA A 411 13.39 16.63 -17.32
CA ALA A 411 13.32 17.41 -18.57
C ALA A 411 12.49 16.73 -19.67
N ALA A 412 12.47 15.40 -19.70
CA ALA A 412 11.77 14.63 -20.72
C ALA A 412 10.33 14.28 -20.37
N PHE A 413 9.93 14.24 -19.11
CA PHE A 413 8.64 13.73 -18.63
C PHE A 413 7.95 14.64 -17.61
N GLY A 414 8.68 15.51 -16.93
CA GLY A 414 8.13 16.51 -16.01
C GLY A 414 7.53 17.71 -16.72
N GLY A 415 6.69 18.47 -16.03
CA GLY A 415 6.00 19.65 -16.58
C GLY A 415 4.98 19.34 -17.68
N LYS A 416 4.58 18.07 -17.85
CA LYS A 416 3.70 17.60 -18.94
C LYS A 416 2.24 17.43 -18.55
N THR A 417 1.93 17.37 -17.25
CA THR A 417 0.56 17.23 -16.78
C THR A 417 -0.10 18.60 -16.87
N PRO A 418 -1.09 18.80 -17.77
CA PRO A 418 -1.79 20.06 -17.82
C PRO A 418 -2.58 20.26 -16.52
N HIS A 419 -2.73 21.50 -16.11
CA HIS A 419 -3.67 21.85 -15.07
C HIS A 419 -5.10 21.48 -15.50
N SER A 420 -5.86 20.90 -14.58
CA SER A 420 -7.25 20.49 -14.79
C SER A 420 -8.23 21.66 -14.66
N LEU A 421 -7.88 22.65 -13.82
CA LEU A 421 -8.70 23.82 -13.55
C LEU A 421 -8.21 25.03 -14.35
N SER A 422 -9.06 26.05 -14.54
CA SER A 422 -8.60 27.34 -15.08
C SER A 422 -7.80 28.14 -14.03
N PRO A 423 -6.93 29.09 -14.42
CA PRO A 423 -6.14 29.87 -13.46
C PRO A 423 -6.96 30.57 -12.37
N GLN A 424 -8.21 30.96 -12.66
CA GLN A 424 -9.08 31.65 -11.69
C GLN A 424 -9.75 30.71 -10.69
N GLU A 425 -9.76 29.40 -10.96
CA GLU A 425 -10.41 28.39 -10.11
C GLU A 425 -9.43 27.71 -9.16
N ARG A 426 -8.13 27.72 -9.47
CA ARG A 426 -7.08 27.04 -8.71
C ARG A 426 -6.79 27.78 -7.40
N ILE A 427 -6.48 27.02 -6.36
CA ILE A 427 -5.87 27.57 -5.15
C ILE A 427 -4.41 27.96 -5.44
N THR A 428 -4.07 29.20 -5.13
CA THR A 428 -2.73 29.79 -5.29
C THR A 428 -2.13 30.21 -3.95
N GLY A 429 -0.85 30.58 -3.93
CA GLY A 429 -0.20 31.12 -2.73
C GLY A 429 -0.89 32.39 -2.23
N SER A 430 -1.35 33.25 -3.15
CA SER A 430 -2.12 34.46 -2.82
C SER A 430 -3.47 34.14 -2.16
N ASP A 431 -4.14 33.05 -2.55
CA ASP A 431 -5.36 32.59 -1.86
C ASP A 431 -5.07 32.08 -0.46
N LEU A 432 -4.00 31.30 -0.26
CA LEU A 432 -3.57 30.84 1.06
C LEU A 432 -3.21 32.02 1.98
N LEU A 433 -2.55 33.05 1.43
CA LEU A 433 -2.27 34.29 2.14
C LEU A 433 -3.55 35.05 2.54
N ALA A 434 -4.55 35.08 1.65
CA ALA A 434 -5.84 35.71 1.95
C ALA A 434 -6.60 34.94 3.06
N LEU A 435 -6.62 33.61 3.00
CA LEU A 435 -7.22 32.75 4.03
C LEU A 435 -6.56 32.97 5.40
N ALA A 436 -5.22 32.96 5.45
CA ALA A 436 -4.48 33.21 6.69
C ALA A 436 -4.80 34.58 7.32
N LYS A 437 -5.02 35.62 6.49
CA LYS A 437 -5.42 36.94 6.98
C LYS A 437 -6.86 36.97 7.50
N ALA A 438 -7.76 36.15 6.94
CA ALA A 438 -9.14 36.07 7.38
C ALA A 438 -9.32 35.37 8.75
N GLU A 439 -8.32 34.61 9.22
CA GLU A 439 -8.30 34.01 10.57
C GLU A 439 -8.04 35.04 11.70
N SER A 440 -7.75 36.31 11.38
CA SER A 440 -7.40 37.35 12.38
C SER A 440 -8.57 38.00 13.10
#